data_AF-A0A7X8A2Q7-F1
#
_entry.id   AF-A0A7X8A2Q7-F1
#
_cell.length_a   1.000
_cell.length_b   1.000
_cell.length_c   1.000
_cell.angle_alpha   90.00
_cell.angle_beta   90.00
_cell.angle_gamma   90.00
#
_symmetry.space_group_name_H-M   'P 1'
#
loop_
_entity.id
_entity.type
_entity.pdbx_description
1 polymer ?
#
loop_
_entity_poly.entity_id
_entity_poly.type
_entity_poly.pdbx_seq_one_letter_code
_entity_poly.pdbx_strand_id
1 'polypeptide(L)' 'MVFVKVRDEESVEEALRRFKHECEKNGILKEIKKREFYTAPSVEKKIRTQELKRKLRRIRR' A
#
# COMPACT_ATOMS: atom_id res chain seq x y z
N MET A 1 -10.28 -1.44 3.47
CA MET A 1 -11.25 -1.94 2.47
C MET A 1 -11.41 -0.83 1.44
N VAL A 2 -11.39 -1.15 0.14
CA VAL A 2 -11.42 -0.16 -0.95
C VAL A 2 -12.69 -0.38 -1.76
N PHE A 3 -13.37 0.72 -2.11
CA PHE A 3 -14.57 0.70 -2.93
C PHE A 3 -14.41 1.70 -4.07
N VAL A 4 -14.69 1.26 -5.29
CA VAL A 4 -14.73 2.13 -6.49
C VAL A 4 -16.11 2.01 -7.10
N LYS A 5 -16.82 3.14 -7.22
CA LYS A 5 -18.09 3.19 -7.94
C LYS A 5 -17.79 3.29 -9.44
N VAL A 6 -18.34 2.36 -10.21
CA VAL A 6 -18.28 2.41 -11.68
C VAL A 6 -19.25 3.49 -12.15
N ARG A 7 -18.81 4.37 -13.03
CA ARG A 7 -19.67 5.37 -13.69
C ARG A 7 -20.14 4.80 -15.02
N ASP A 8 -21.32 5.23 -15.48
CA ASP A 8 -21.92 4.73 -16.72
C ASP A 8 -21.11 5.06 -17.99
N GLU A 9 -20.23 6.06 -17.91
CA GLU A 9 -19.37 6.51 -19.01
C GLU A 9 -17.99 5.83 -19.05
N GLU A 10 -17.66 4.99 -18.05
CA GLU A 10 -16.33 4.38 -17.92
C GLU A 10 -16.34 2.92 -18.39
N SER A 11 -15.28 2.52 -19.11
CA SER A 11 -15.08 1.10 -19.42
C SER A 11 -14.72 0.32 -18.16
N VAL A 12 -15.13 -0.96 -18.11
CA VAL A 12 -14.83 -1.89 -17.01
C VAL A 12 -13.33 -1.94 -16.72
N GLU A 13 -12.49 -1.84 -17.75
CA GLU A 13 -11.03 -1.89 -17.62
C GLU A 13 -10.44 -0.64 -16.94
N GLU A 14 -11.04 0.53 -17.15
CA GLU A 14 -10.64 1.77 -16.48
C GLU A 14 -11.06 1.77 -14.99
N ALA A 15 -12.23 1.21 -14.69
CA ALA A 15 -12.65 0.98 -13.31
C ALA A 15 -11.69 0.03 -12.56
N LEU A 16 -11.25 -1.05 -13.21
CA LEU A 16 -10.26 -1.98 -12.64
C LEU A 16 -8.90 -1.32 -12.40
N ARG A 17 -8.44 -0.47 -13.34
CA ARG A 17 -7.19 0.29 -13.14
C ARG A 17 -7.26 1.22 -11.93
N ARG A 18 -8.36 1.97 -11.76
CA ARG A 18 -8.56 2.82 -10.58
C ARG A 18 -8.65 2.01 -9.30
N PHE A 19 -9.35 0.87 -9.33
CA PHE A 19 -9.42 -0.02 -8.17
C PHE A 19 -8.04 -0.55 -7.76
N LYS A 20 -7.21 -0.96 -8.73
CA LYS A 20 -5.83 -1.38 -8.47
C LYS A 20 -5.01 -0.24 -7.86
N HIS A 21 -5.11 0.96 -8.43
CA HIS A 21 -4.41 2.13 -7.91
C HIS A 21 -4.83 2.46 -6.47
N GLU A 22 -6.13 2.44 -6.17
CA GLU A 22 -6.64 2.69 -4.82
C GLU A 22 -6.20 1.57 -3.85
N CYS A 23 -6.15 0.30 -4.27
CA CYS A 23 -5.60 -0.79 -3.45
C CYS A 23 -4.10 -0.59 -3.12
N GLU A 24 -3.31 -0.13 -4.10
CA GLU A 24 -1.88 0.17 -3.92
C GLU A 24 -1.68 1.38 -3.00
N LYS A 25 -2.46 2.44 -3.19
CA LYS A 25 -2.43 3.67 -2.38
C LYS A 25 -2.80 3.39 -0.92
N ASN A 26 -3.82 2.57 -0.70
CA ASN A 26 -4.22 2.13 0.64
C ASN A 26 -3.26 1.09 1.24
N GLY A 27 -2.26 0.63 0.49
CA GLY A 27 -1.23 -0.28 0.97
C GLY A 27 -1.74 -1.67 1.36
N ILE A 28 -2.91 -2.09 0.86
CA ILE A 28 -3.57 -3.35 1.23
C ILE A 28 -2.62 -4.54 0.99
N LEU A 29 -1.92 -4.55 -0.14
CA LEU A 29 -0.95 -5.60 -0.47
C LEU A 29 0.23 -5.66 0.50
N LYS A 30 0.66 -4.52 1.06
CA LYS A 30 1.72 -4.48 2.07
C LYS A 30 1.23 -5.01 3.41
N GLU A 31 -0.01 -4.67 3.76
CA GLU A 31 -0.63 -5.13 5.00
C GLU A 31 -0.85 -6.65 4.98
N ILE A 32 -1.31 -7.22 3.86
CA ILE A 32 -1.42 -8.67 3.67
C ILE A 32 -0.06 -9.33 3.94
N LYS A 33 1.00 -8.89 3.25
CA LYS A 33 2.34 -9.43 3.42
C LYS A 33 2.89 -9.33 4.84
N LYS A 34 2.57 -8.25 5.54
CA LYS A 34 2.96 -8.05 6.93
C LYS A 34 2.26 -9.04 7.87
N ARG A 35 1.04 -9.46 7.55
CA ARG A 35 0.22 -10.38 8.35
C ARG A 35 0.42 -11.85 7.99
N GLU A 36 1.08 -12.16 6.88
CA GLU A 36 1.34 -13.55 6.46
C GLU A 36 2.12 -14.34 7.53
N PHE A 37 3.03 -13.68 8.25
CA PHE A 37 3.86 -14.31 9.28
C PHE A 37 3.91 -13.47 10.54
N TYR A 38 3.99 -14.13 11.70
CA TYR A 38 4.28 -13.43 12.95
C TYR A 38 5.66 -12.80 12.89
N THR A 39 5.72 -11.51 13.16
CA THR A 39 6.98 -10.79 13.35
C THR A 39 7.00 -10.23 14.76
N ALA A 40 8.12 -10.44 15.46
CA ALA A 40 8.28 -9.91 16.80
C ALA A 40 8.19 -8.36 16.77
N PRO A 41 7.57 -7.73 17.78
CA PRO A 41 7.34 -6.29 17.80
C PRO A 41 8.65 -5.48 17.70
N SER A 42 9.77 -6.02 18.21
CA SER A 42 11.10 -5.40 18.07
C SER A 42 11.60 -5.36 16.63
N VAL A 43 11.33 -6.42 15.86
CA VAL A 43 11.71 -6.51 14.43
C VAL A 43 10.86 -5.54 13.61
N GLU A 44 9.56 -5.47 13.90
CA GLU A 44 8.65 -4.51 13.25
C GLU A 44 9.10 -3.05 13.48
N LYS A 45 9.43 -2.70 14.73
CA LYS A 45 9.97 -1.37 15.07
C LYS A 45 11.27 -1.06 14.31
N LYS A 46 12.16 -2.04 14.20
CA LYS A 46 13.42 -1.90 13.44
C LYS A 46 13.17 -1.65 11.96
N ILE A 47 12.28 -2.42 11.33
CA ILE A 47 11.93 -2.25 9.92
C ILE A 47 11.32 -0.86 9.68
N ARG A 48 10.34 -0.46 10.50
CA ARG A 48 9.67 0.84 10.39
C ARG A 48 10.64 2.03 10.47
N THR A 49 11.60 1.98 11.40
CA THR A 49 12.61 3.05 11.52
C THR A 49 13.57 3.08 10.32
N GLN A 50 13.95 1.93 9.78
CA GLN A 50 14.77 1.85 8.57
C GLN A 50 14.04 2.40 7.34
N GLU A 51 12.76 2.07 7.16
CA GLU A 51 11.94 2.60 6.09
C GLU A 51 11.80 4.13 6.15
N LEU A 52 11.57 4.68 7.35
CA LEU A 52 11.50 6.13 7.55
C LEU A 52 12.82 6.81 7.18
N LYS A 53 13.96 6.27 7.63
CA LYS A 53 15.29 6.78 7.28
C LYS A 53 15.54 6.75 5.77
N ARG A 54 15.14 5.66 5.09
CA ARG A 54 15.24 5.54 3.62
C ARG A 54 14.38 6.59 2.91
N LYS A 55 13.15 6.84 3.39
CA LYS A 55 12.25 7.86 2.84
C LYS A 55 12.83 9.27 2.98
N LEU A 56 13.35 9.62 4.16
CA LEU A 56 13.99 10.92 4.41
C LEU A 56 15.23 11.13 3.52
N ARG A 57 16.05 10.09 3.32
CA ARG A 57 17.20 10.16 2.40
C ARG A 57 16.80 10.41 0.95
N ARG A 58 15.65 9.88 0.50
CA ARG A 58 15.13 10.14 -0.85
C ARG A 58 14.61 11.56 -1.01
N ILE A 59 13.96 12.13 0.00
CA ILE A 59 13.44 13.51 -0.06
C ILE A 59 14.58 14.54 -0.08
N ARG A 60 15.69 14.23 0.60
CA ARG A 60 16.87 15.11 0.64
C ARG A 60 17.68 15.10 -0.66
N ARG A 61 17.40 14.16 -1.57
CA ARG A 61 18.09 14.01 -2.85
C ARG A 61 17.27 14.64 -3.96
#